data_AF-A0A434TT29-F1
#
_entry.id   AF-A0A434TT29-F1
#
_cell.length_a   1.000
_cell.length_b   1.000
_cell.length_c   1.000
_cell.angle_alpha   90.00
_cell.angle_beta   90.00
_cell.angle_gamma   90.00
#
_symmetry.space_group_name_H-M   'P 1'
#
loop_
_entity.id
_entity.type
_entity.pdbx_description
1 polymer ?
#
loop_
_entity_poly.entity_id
_entity_poly.type
_entity_poly.pdbx_seq_one_letter_code
_entity_poly.pdbx_strand_id
1 'polypeptide(L)'
;MAIPEQFRIPDMEDIERHFQKVGVEGLATLDDDATLRIGRFVASYSFIELNLRRSVEFLHRAGLLPETYQKRPILKLPTHALVSAVKDAVLGMDPKKEDIKRTSASLDEIEYRRSIRNLFAHFAPTLMEGKDAIVFLTRSETDALQALGQPLGEDGICYAILRRSDLIGIEKHIRHYEQWIAEKASEWWKRYLA
;
A
#
# COMPACT_ATOMS: atom_id res chain seq x y z
N MET A 1 5.02 16.88 12.93
CA MET A 1 4.88 16.19 11.62
C MET A 1 3.46 15.65 11.54
N ALA A 2 2.78 15.76 10.40
CA ALA A 2 1.47 15.15 10.23
C ALA A 2 1.66 13.75 9.64
N ILE A 3 1.76 12.76 10.51
CA ILE A 3 1.71 11.36 10.11
C ILE A 3 0.31 11.08 9.54
N PRO A 4 0.17 10.43 8.36
CA PRO A 4 -1.14 10.11 7.78
C PRO A 4 -2.05 9.46 8.82
N GLU A 5 -3.32 9.84 8.86
CA GLU A 5 -4.27 9.50 9.94
C GLU A 5 -4.33 7.99 10.23
N GLN A 6 -4.16 7.17 9.19
CA GLN A 6 -4.09 5.71 9.27
C GLN A 6 -2.95 5.13 10.12
N PHE A 7 -1.98 5.95 10.52
CA PHE A 7 -0.84 5.57 11.35
C PHE A 7 -0.91 6.19 12.74
N ARG A 8 -1.98 6.93 13.08
CA ARG A 8 -2.17 7.49 14.43
C ARG A 8 -2.59 6.40 15.41
N ILE A 9 -1.88 6.32 16.54
CA ILE A 9 -2.17 5.39 17.64
C ILE A 9 -2.51 6.14 18.94
N PRO A 10 -3.32 5.57 19.86
CA PRO A 10 -3.67 6.20 21.14
C PRO A 10 -2.51 6.74 21.99
N ASP A 11 -1.28 6.24 21.80
CA ASP A 11 -0.07 6.66 22.54
C ASP A 11 0.94 7.41 21.67
N MET A 12 0.50 7.92 20.50
CA MET A 12 1.37 8.55 19.50
C MET A 12 2.22 9.66 20.11
N GLU A 13 1.59 10.53 20.93
CA GLU A 13 2.25 11.70 21.52
C GLU A 13 3.38 11.29 22.47
N ASP A 14 3.22 10.21 23.23
CA ASP A 14 4.24 9.72 24.14
C ASP A 14 5.42 9.10 23.39
N ILE A 15 5.12 8.36 22.32
CA ILE A 15 6.12 7.71 21.48
C ILE A 15 6.89 8.76 20.67
N GLU A 16 6.21 9.78 20.12
CA GLU A 16 6.85 10.91 19.44
C GLU A 16 7.70 11.74 20.40
N ARG A 17 7.22 12.04 21.60
CA ARG A 17 8.01 12.74 22.63
C ARG A 17 9.23 11.95 23.05
N HIS A 18 9.13 10.62 23.11
CA HIS A 18 10.29 9.78 23.38
C HIS A 18 11.29 9.85 22.22
N PHE A 19 10.82 9.69 20.97
CA PHE A 19 11.67 9.78 19.78
C PHE A 19 12.43 11.10 19.69
N GLN A 20 11.75 12.23 19.94
CA GLN A 20 12.36 13.55 19.93
C GLN A 20 13.47 13.73 20.99
N LYS A 21 13.44 12.94 22.07
CA LYS A 21 14.49 12.97 23.10
C LYS A 21 15.68 12.09 22.75
N VAL A 22 15.43 10.91 22.18
CA VAL A 22 16.49 9.91 21.92
C VAL A 22 17.16 10.09 20.55
N GLY A 23 16.47 10.70 19.60
CA GLY A 23 16.98 10.89 18.24
C GLY A 23 17.08 9.59 17.46
N VAL A 24 17.73 9.66 16.30
CA VAL A 24 17.99 8.48 15.45
C VAL A 24 19.04 7.58 16.08
N GLU A 25 19.95 8.16 16.87
CA GLU A 25 21.05 7.50 17.56
C GLU A 25 20.56 6.53 18.64
N GLY A 26 19.37 6.75 19.19
CA GLY A 26 18.75 5.89 20.20
C GLY A 26 17.89 4.75 19.64
N LEU A 27 17.94 4.50 18.33
CA LEU A 27 17.16 3.44 17.69
C LEU A 27 17.95 2.13 17.60
N ALA A 28 17.24 1.02 17.78
CA ALA A 28 17.78 -0.32 17.67
C ALA A 28 17.52 -0.95 16.29
N THR A 29 18.29 -1.97 15.96
CA THR A 29 18.08 -2.80 14.77
C THR A 29 16.71 -3.47 14.83
N LEU A 30 16.06 -3.58 13.67
CA LEU A 30 14.80 -4.32 13.54
C LEU A 30 15.00 -5.81 13.84
N ASP A 31 14.11 -6.39 14.63
CA ASP A 31 14.15 -7.84 14.90
C ASP A 31 13.67 -8.68 13.72
N ASP A 32 14.00 -9.97 13.74
CA ASP A 32 13.69 -10.92 12.67
C ASP A 32 12.19 -11.09 12.43
N ASP A 33 11.35 -11.05 13.48
CA ASP A 33 9.90 -11.23 13.34
C ASP A 33 9.28 -10.02 12.63
N ALA A 34 9.64 -8.80 13.04
CA ALA A 34 9.20 -7.58 12.39
C ALA A 34 9.72 -7.51 10.93
N THR A 35 10.98 -7.87 10.70
CA THR A 35 11.59 -7.95 9.36
C THR A 35 10.81 -8.90 8.45
N LEU A 36 10.51 -10.11 8.94
CA LEU A 36 9.77 -11.13 8.20
C LEU A 36 8.35 -10.66 7.85
N ARG A 37 7.66 -9.99 8.77
CA ARG A 37 6.29 -9.50 8.55
C ARG A 37 6.23 -8.38 7.51
N ILE A 38 7.14 -7.42 7.62
CA ILE A 38 7.28 -6.35 6.63
C ILE A 38 7.56 -6.95 5.24
N GLY A 39 8.51 -7.88 5.15
CA GLY A 39 8.84 -8.56 3.89
C GLY A 39 7.66 -9.31 3.29
N ARG A 40 6.89 -10.05 4.11
CA ARG A 40 5.68 -10.75 3.66
C ARG A 40 4.62 -9.79 3.13
N PHE A 41 4.40 -8.66 3.82
CA PHE A 41 3.44 -7.66 3.36
C PHE A 41 3.82 -7.07 2.01
N VAL A 42 5.10 -6.72 1.81
CA VAL A 42 5.61 -6.19 0.54
C VAL A 42 5.50 -7.24 -0.59
N ALA A 43 5.77 -8.51 -0.28
CA ALA A 43 5.62 -9.61 -1.23
C ALA A 43 4.14 -9.81 -1.65
N SER A 44 3.21 -9.82 -0.69
CA SER A 44 1.76 -9.90 -0.98
C SER A 44 1.31 -8.75 -1.89
N TYR A 45 1.79 -7.54 -1.64
CA TYR A 45 1.48 -6.39 -2.50
C TYR A 45 2.04 -6.52 -3.92
N SER A 46 3.24 -7.07 -4.07
CA SER A 46 3.83 -7.33 -5.37
C SER A 46 2.96 -8.30 -6.19
N PHE A 47 2.40 -9.32 -5.53
CA PHE A 47 1.46 -10.25 -6.17
C PHE A 47 0.10 -9.62 -6.48
N ILE A 48 -0.40 -8.73 -5.60
CA ILE A 48 -1.61 -7.93 -5.88
C ILE A 48 -1.41 -7.08 -7.13
N GLU A 49 -0.28 -6.37 -7.24
CA GLU A 49 0.02 -5.53 -8.40
C GLU A 49 0.13 -6.32 -9.69
N LEU A 50 0.74 -7.50 -9.65
CA LEU A 50 0.78 -8.42 -10.79
C LEU A 50 -0.64 -8.75 -11.26
N ASN A 51 -1.54 -9.12 -10.36
CA ASN A 51 -2.91 -9.49 -10.71
C ASN A 51 -3.77 -8.28 -11.12
N LEU A 52 -3.52 -7.09 -10.57
CA LEU A 52 -4.11 -5.85 -11.08
C LEU A 52 -3.67 -5.58 -12.52
N ARG A 53 -2.39 -5.71 -12.84
CA ARG A 53 -1.87 -5.54 -14.22
C ARG A 53 -2.52 -6.53 -15.19
N ARG A 54 -2.61 -7.80 -14.80
CA ARG A 54 -3.32 -8.83 -15.58
C ARG A 54 -4.79 -8.46 -15.78
N SER A 55 -5.47 -8.01 -14.74
CA SER A 55 -6.86 -7.58 -14.81
C SER A 55 -7.05 -6.41 -15.77
N VAL A 56 -6.21 -5.38 -15.67
CA VAL A 56 -6.20 -4.24 -16.60
C VAL A 56 -6.04 -4.71 -18.04
N GLU A 57 -5.11 -5.63 -18.31
CA GLU A 57 -4.93 -6.19 -19.65
C GLU A 57 -6.17 -6.93 -20.15
N PHE A 58 -6.81 -7.75 -19.32
CA PHE A 58 -8.00 -8.51 -19.73
C PHE A 58 -9.18 -7.60 -20.01
N LEU A 59 -9.42 -6.64 -19.14
CA LEU A 59 -10.49 -5.66 -19.26
C LEU A 59 -10.27 -4.71 -20.44
N HIS A 60 -9.01 -4.38 -20.77
CA HIS A 60 -8.67 -3.64 -21.96
C HIS A 60 -9.05 -4.40 -23.24
N ARG A 61 -8.62 -5.66 -23.35
CA ARG A 61 -8.92 -6.52 -24.52
C ARG A 61 -10.42 -6.76 -24.68
N ALA A 62 -11.16 -6.78 -23.58
CA ALA A 62 -12.61 -6.90 -23.56
C ALA A 62 -13.37 -5.60 -23.90
N GLY A 63 -12.66 -4.48 -24.11
CA GLY A 63 -13.27 -3.17 -24.37
C GLY A 63 -13.97 -2.54 -23.17
N LEU A 64 -13.67 -2.98 -21.94
CA LEU A 64 -14.33 -2.53 -20.71
C LEU A 64 -13.61 -1.35 -20.04
N LEU A 65 -12.37 -1.04 -20.43
CA LEU A 65 -11.68 0.14 -19.90
C LEU A 65 -12.18 1.43 -20.57
N PRO A 66 -12.39 2.50 -19.79
CA PRO A 66 -12.71 3.83 -20.32
C PRO A 66 -11.67 4.33 -21.33
N GLU A 67 -12.09 5.19 -22.27
CA GLU A 67 -11.22 5.76 -23.31
C GLU A 67 -10.00 6.52 -22.75
N THR A 68 -10.10 7.07 -21.54
CA THR A 68 -9.01 7.76 -20.85
C THR A 68 -7.77 6.87 -20.68
N TYR A 69 -7.95 5.56 -20.55
CA TYR A 69 -6.87 4.58 -20.43
C TYR A 69 -6.42 4.01 -21.78
N GLN A 70 -7.22 4.13 -22.84
CA GLN A 70 -6.89 3.61 -24.18
C GLN A 70 -5.82 4.43 -24.91
N LYS A 71 -5.64 5.71 -24.52
CA LYS A 71 -4.65 6.63 -25.12
C LYS A 71 -3.20 6.34 -24.72
N ARG A 72 -2.96 5.39 -23.81
CA ARG A 72 -1.62 5.01 -23.34
C ARG A 72 -1.39 3.53 -23.62
N PRO A 73 -0.14 3.10 -23.88
CA PRO A 73 0.18 1.68 -23.92
C PRO A 73 -0.21 1.05 -22.59
N ILE A 74 -1.15 0.09 -22.59
CA ILE A 74 -1.73 -0.47 -21.37
C ILE A 74 -0.67 -1.10 -20.45
N LEU A 75 0.37 -1.68 -21.07
CA LEU A 75 1.54 -2.24 -20.38
C LEU A 75 2.39 -1.19 -19.66
N LYS A 76 2.25 0.10 -20.01
CA LYS A 76 2.96 1.23 -19.41
C LYS A 76 2.09 2.00 -18.41
N LEU A 77 0.93 1.47 -18.02
CA LEU A 77 0.12 2.11 -16.99
C LEU A 77 0.92 2.13 -15.66
N PRO A 78 1.09 3.32 -15.04
CA PRO A 78 1.88 3.44 -13.82
C PRO A 78 1.17 2.71 -12.67
N THR A 79 1.95 2.17 -11.73
CA THR A 79 1.43 1.38 -10.60
C THR A 79 0.32 2.12 -9.85
N HIS A 80 0.44 3.44 -9.68
CA HIS A 80 -0.56 4.21 -8.94
C HIS A 80 -1.95 4.20 -9.58
N ALA A 81 -2.04 4.02 -10.91
CA ALA A 81 -3.28 4.06 -11.68
C ALA A 81 -3.92 2.68 -11.90
N LEU A 82 -3.31 1.60 -11.40
CA LEU A 82 -3.82 0.25 -11.63
C LEU A 82 -5.18 0.04 -10.96
N VAL A 83 -5.32 0.43 -9.70
CA VAL A 83 -6.58 0.24 -8.96
C VAL A 83 -7.69 1.09 -9.57
N SER A 84 -7.43 2.36 -9.89
CA SER A 84 -8.44 3.22 -10.50
C SER A 84 -8.90 2.67 -11.85
N ALA A 85 -7.98 2.19 -12.69
CA ALA A 85 -8.32 1.60 -13.98
C ALA A 85 -9.23 0.36 -13.84
N VAL A 86 -8.89 -0.56 -12.92
CA VAL A 86 -9.73 -1.74 -12.67
C VAL A 86 -11.08 -1.32 -12.11
N LYS A 87 -11.11 -0.37 -11.16
CA LYS A 87 -12.35 0.10 -10.54
C LYS A 87 -13.27 0.78 -11.55
N ASP A 88 -12.73 1.64 -12.42
CA ASP A 88 -13.50 2.31 -13.47
C ASP A 88 -14.10 1.30 -14.47
N ALA A 89 -13.37 0.25 -14.83
CA ALA A 89 -13.92 -0.84 -15.62
C ALA A 89 -15.04 -1.58 -14.89
N VAL A 90 -14.86 -1.91 -13.60
CA VAL A 90 -15.87 -2.58 -12.77
C VAL A 90 -17.16 -1.77 -12.66
N LEU A 91 -17.06 -0.44 -12.53
CA LEU A 91 -18.22 0.45 -12.50
C LEU A 91 -19.03 0.44 -13.80
N GLY A 92 -18.38 0.13 -14.94
CA GLY A 92 -19.03 -0.02 -16.24
C GLY A 92 -19.57 -1.42 -16.53
N MET A 93 -19.40 -2.40 -15.64
CA MET A 93 -19.86 -3.77 -15.86
C MET A 93 -21.37 -3.95 -15.60
N ASP A 94 -21.92 -5.05 -16.13
CA ASP A 94 -23.29 -5.48 -15.83
C ASP A 94 -23.40 -5.90 -14.34
N PRO A 95 -24.22 -5.23 -13.52
CA PRO A 95 -24.38 -5.55 -12.10
C PRO A 95 -25.01 -6.92 -11.85
N LYS A 96 -25.61 -7.57 -12.87
CA LYS A 96 -26.07 -8.96 -12.76
C LYS A 96 -24.90 -9.97 -12.84
N LYS A 97 -23.75 -9.54 -13.36
CA LYS A 97 -22.56 -10.38 -13.55
C LYS A 97 -21.42 -10.01 -12.62
N GLU A 98 -21.42 -8.80 -12.08
CA GLU A 98 -20.38 -8.30 -11.18
C GLU A 98 -20.99 -7.63 -9.95
N ASP A 99 -20.49 -7.98 -8.76
CA ASP A 99 -20.83 -7.28 -7.52
C ASP A 99 -20.01 -5.98 -7.44
N ILE A 100 -20.48 -4.96 -8.15
CA ILE A 100 -19.79 -3.67 -8.30
C ILE A 100 -19.44 -3.07 -6.94
N LYS A 101 -20.35 -3.13 -5.97
CA LYS A 101 -20.17 -2.52 -4.64
C LYS A 101 -19.06 -3.23 -3.87
N ARG A 102 -19.11 -4.56 -3.78
CA ARG A 102 -18.11 -5.33 -3.02
C ARG A 102 -16.74 -5.29 -3.70
N THR A 103 -16.71 -5.40 -5.02
CA THR A 103 -15.45 -5.34 -5.78
C THR A 103 -14.81 -3.96 -5.66
N SER A 104 -15.58 -2.88 -5.77
CA SER A 104 -15.07 -1.52 -5.56
C SER A 104 -14.53 -1.31 -4.14
N ALA A 105 -15.25 -1.76 -3.12
CA ALA A 105 -14.79 -1.65 -1.72
C ALA A 105 -13.47 -2.42 -1.48
N SER A 106 -13.32 -3.58 -2.12
CA SER A 106 -12.08 -4.38 -2.00
C SER A 106 -10.90 -3.70 -2.70
N LEU A 107 -11.14 -3.06 -3.85
CA LEU A 107 -10.15 -2.25 -4.55
C LEU A 107 -9.77 -1.00 -3.74
N ASP A 108 -10.72 -0.34 -3.09
CA ASP A 108 -10.46 0.81 -2.22
C ASP A 108 -9.59 0.44 -1.02
N GLU A 109 -9.81 -0.73 -0.41
CA GLU A 109 -8.94 -1.21 0.67
C GLU A 109 -7.51 -1.47 0.18
N ILE A 110 -7.34 -2.08 -1.00
CA ILE A 110 -6.02 -2.29 -1.62
C ILE A 110 -5.31 -0.94 -1.86
N GLU A 111 -6.05 0.08 -2.33
CA GLU A 111 -5.49 1.42 -2.54
C GLU A 111 -5.09 2.07 -1.22
N TYR A 112 -5.98 2.05 -0.23
CA TYR A 112 -5.76 2.63 1.09
C TYR A 112 -4.49 2.08 1.74
N ARG A 113 -4.29 0.76 1.66
CA ARG A 113 -3.13 0.06 2.23
C ARG A 113 -1.84 0.22 1.42
N ARG A 114 -1.88 0.77 0.19
CA ARG A 114 -0.67 1.03 -0.62
C ARG A 114 0.28 2.00 0.07
N SER A 115 -0.26 2.96 0.83
CA SER A 115 0.54 3.87 1.65
C SER A 115 1.45 3.12 2.63
N ILE A 116 0.93 2.07 3.28
CA ILE A 116 1.68 1.19 4.18
C ILE A 116 2.74 0.41 3.40
N ARG A 117 2.41 -0.08 2.19
CA ARG A 117 3.39 -0.73 1.32
C ARG A 117 4.55 0.19 0.99
N ASN A 118 4.25 1.43 0.60
CA ASN A 118 5.27 2.40 0.25
C ASN A 118 6.17 2.69 1.45
N LEU A 119 5.58 2.84 2.64
CA LEU A 119 6.34 2.99 3.88
C LEU A 119 7.29 1.81 4.10
N PHE A 120 6.78 0.58 4.02
CA PHE A 120 7.54 -0.65 4.23
C PHE A 120 8.63 -0.90 3.18
N ALA A 121 8.44 -0.44 1.94
CA ALA A 121 9.34 -0.69 0.83
C ALA A 121 10.42 0.39 0.65
N HIS A 122 10.16 1.63 1.09
CA HIS A 122 11.01 2.78 0.78
C HIS A 122 11.68 3.41 2.00
N PHE A 123 11.19 3.16 3.21
CA PHE A 123 11.76 3.72 4.43
C PHE A 123 12.66 2.70 5.13
N ALA A 124 13.64 3.19 5.89
CA ALA A 124 14.48 2.37 6.75
C ALA A 124 13.76 2.09 8.07
N PRO A 125 13.35 0.83 8.36
CA PRO A 125 12.67 0.49 9.60
C PRO A 125 13.68 0.23 10.73
N THR A 126 13.37 0.74 11.92
CA THR A 126 14.17 0.57 13.14
C THR A 126 13.26 0.46 14.36
N LEU A 127 13.73 -0.16 15.43
CA LEU A 127 12.98 -0.27 16.68
C LEU A 127 13.25 0.90 17.61
N MET A 128 12.21 1.31 18.33
CA MET A 128 12.36 2.19 19.49
C MET A 128 12.50 1.36 20.76
N GLU A 129 13.66 1.42 21.40
CA GLU A 129 13.91 0.65 22.61
C GLU A 129 12.91 0.99 23.74
N GLY A 130 12.41 -0.05 24.42
CA GLY A 130 11.45 0.11 25.52
C GLY A 130 10.04 0.54 25.09
N LYS A 131 9.74 0.59 23.79
CA LYS A 131 8.41 0.91 23.26
C LYS A 131 7.94 -0.15 22.25
N ASP A 132 6.63 -0.39 22.19
CA ASP A 132 6.00 -1.21 21.16
C ASP A 132 5.87 -0.41 19.85
N ALA A 133 6.99 0.03 19.29
CA ALA A 133 7.02 0.96 18.16
C ALA A 133 8.17 0.68 17.19
N ILE A 134 7.87 0.79 15.90
CA ILE A 134 8.81 0.81 14.79
C ILE A 134 8.81 2.22 14.22
N VAL A 135 10.00 2.79 14.08
CA VAL A 135 10.23 4.06 13.41
C VAL A 135 10.74 3.78 12.01
N PHE A 136 10.05 4.34 11.02
CA PHE A 136 10.40 4.28 9.61
C PHE A 136 10.99 5.61 9.21
N LEU A 137 12.23 5.62 8.71
CA LEU A 137 12.99 6.84 8.41
C LEU A 137 13.27 6.98 6.91
N THR A 138 13.26 8.22 6.40
CA THR A 138 13.77 8.51 5.05
C THR A 138 14.41 9.89 4.96
N ARG A 139 15.44 10.00 4.13
CA ARG A 139 16.01 11.28 3.63
C ARG A 139 15.63 11.58 2.19
N SER A 140 14.82 10.73 1.57
CA SER A 140 14.32 10.94 0.22
C SER A 140 13.30 12.06 0.23
N GLU A 141 13.62 13.19 -0.42
CA GLU A 141 12.65 14.27 -0.64
C GLU A 141 11.40 13.80 -1.36
N THR A 142 11.55 12.86 -2.31
CA THR A 142 10.42 12.32 -3.06
C THR A 142 9.47 11.55 -2.15
N ASP A 143 10.00 10.68 -1.28
CA ASP A 143 9.17 9.91 -0.35
C ASP A 143 8.55 10.82 0.72
N ALA A 144 9.29 11.83 1.20
CA ALA A 144 8.78 12.81 2.15
C ALA A 144 7.68 13.69 1.55
N LEU A 145 7.83 14.16 0.30
CA LEU A 145 6.80 14.90 -0.42
C LEU A 145 5.55 14.04 -0.62
N GLN A 146 5.71 12.77 -0.98
CA GLN A 146 4.58 11.85 -1.15
C GLN A 146 3.86 11.53 0.17
N ALA A 147 4.60 11.40 1.27
CA ALA A 147 4.04 11.06 2.57
C ALA A 147 3.47 12.26 3.35
N LEU A 148 4.12 13.43 3.27
CA LEU A 148 3.84 14.62 4.10
C LEU A 148 3.40 15.85 3.31
N GLY A 149 3.50 15.85 1.98
CA GLY A 149 3.13 16.99 1.14
C GLY A 149 4.09 18.19 1.19
N GLN A 150 5.25 18.04 1.84
CA GLN A 150 6.25 19.10 2.01
C GLN A 150 7.67 18.57 1.82
N PRO A 151 8.60 19.38 1.28
CA PRO A 151 9.99 18.98 1.10
C PRO A 151 10.70 18.83 2.45
N LEU A 152 11.77 18.02 2.45
CA LEU A 152 12.71 17.98 3.56
C LEU A 152 13.59 19.24 3.50
N GLY A 153 13.86 19.86 4.64
CA GLY A 153 14.96 20.82 4.74
C GLY A 153 16.32 20.13 4.53
N GLU A 154 17.41 20.89 4.41
CA GLU A 154 18.75 20.35 4.08
C GLU A 154 19.20 19.20 5.00
N ASP A 155 18.86 19.25 6.29
CA ASP A 155 19.16 18.21 7.29
C ASP A 155 17.94 17.39 7.73
N GLY A 156 16.84 17.47 7.00
CA GLY A 156 15.59 16.83 7.36
C GLY A 156 15.62 15.31 7.21
N ILE A 157 15.13 14.62 8.25
CA ILE A 157 14.70 13.22 8.16
C ILE A 157 13.18 13.20 8.35
N CYS A 158 12.47 12.58 7.40
CA CYS A 158 11.06 12.28 7.57
C CYS A 158 10.94 10.95 8.31
N TYR A 159 9.97 10.87 9.22
CA TYR A 159 9.64 9.62 9.88
C TYR A 159 8.14 9.34 9.94
N ALA A 160 7.81 8.06 10.01
CA ALA A 160 6.51 7.57 10.44
C ALA A 160 6.70 6.54 11.55
N ILE A 161 5.71 6.41 12.42
CA ILE A 161 5.75 5.49 13.55
C ILE A 161 4.55 4.55 13.44
N LEU A 162 4.81 3.27 13.64
CA LEU A 162 3.79 2.22 13.70
C LEU A 162 3.98 1.39 14.96
N ARG A 163 2.89 0.88 15.53
CA ARG A 163 3.02 -0.14 16.57
C ARG A 163 3.55 -1.42 15.99
N ARG A 164 4.48 -2.04 16.70
CA ARG A 164 5.01 -3.35 16.29
C ARG A 164 3.92 -4.43 16.41
N SER A 165 3.10 -4.38 17.46
CA SER A 165 1.96 -5.30 17.65
C SER A 165 0.94 -5.30 16.51
N ASP A 166 0.78 -4.18 15.80
CA ASP A 166 -0.16 -4.06 14.68
C ASP A 166 0.31 -4.80 13.41
N LEU A 167 1.60 -5.12 13.28
CA LEU A 167 2.16 -5.76 12.08
C LEU A 167 1.47 -7.08 11.75
N ILE A 168 1.09 -7.86 12.76
CA ILE A 168 0.42 -9.15 12.56
C ILE A 168 -0.95 -8.96 11.90
N GLY A 169 -1.71 -7.98 12.38
CA GLY A 169 -3.02 -7.64 11.85
C GLY A 169 -2.91 -7.14 10.41
N ILE A 170 -1.98 -6.22 10.16
CA ILE A 170 -1.71 -5.64 8.85
C ILE A 170 -1.32 -6.72 7.83
N GLU A 171 -0.38 -7.61 8.18
CA GLU A 171 0.07 -8.73 7.33
C GLU A 171 -1.06 -9.70 7.03
N LYS A 172 -1.83 -10.12 8.04
CA LYS A 172 -2.92 -11.07 7.84
C LYS A 172 -4.04 -10.48 6.99
N HIS A 173 -4.35 -9.21 7.19
CA HIS A 173 -5.42 -8.53 6.47
C HIS A 173 -5.14 -8.45 4.98
N ILE A 174 -3.92 -8.07 4.57
CA ILE A 174 -3.61 -7.91 3.14
C ILE A 174 -3.63 -9.24 2.37
N ARG A 175 -3.28 -10.36 3.01
CA ARG A 175 -3.31 -11.70 2.40
C ARG A 175 -4.70 -12.10 1.91
N HIS A 176 -5.76 -11.61 2.55
CA HIS A 176 -7.12 -11.82 2.06
C HIS A 176 -7.31 -11.21 0.66
N TYR A 177 -6.82 -9.98 0.46
CA TYR A 177 -6.91 -9.25 -0.80
C TYR A 177 -5.98 -9.82 -1.87
N GLU A 178 -4.81 -10.34 -1.46
CA GLU A 178 -3.88 -11.08 -2.32
C GLU A 178 -4.57 -12.26 -3.01
N GLN A 179 -5.24 -13.12 -2.22
CA GLN A 179 -5.98 -14.25 -2.76
C GLN A 179 -7.17 -13.80 -3.59
N TRP A 180 -7.95 -12.85 -3.06
CA TRP A 180 -9.16 -12.35 -3.71
C TRP A 180 -8.89 -11.77 -5.11
N ILE A 181 -7.85 -10.93 -5.29
CA ILE A 181 -7.58 -10.31 -6.60
C ILE A 181 -7.09 -11.34 -7.61
N ALA A 182 -6.38 -12.39 -7.17
CA ALA A 182 -5.94 -13.47 -8.05
C ALA A 182 -7.14 -14.28 -8.56
N GLU A 183 -8.10 -14.58 -7.69
CA GLU A 183 -9.36 -15.23 -8.05
C GLU A 183 -10.18 -14.36 -9.00
N LYS A 184 -10.32 -13.06 -8.68
CA LYS A 184 -11.02 -12.09 -9.54
C LYS A 184 -10.38 -11.94 -10.92
N ALA A 185 -9.06 -11.85 -10.99
CA ALA A 185 -8.35 -11.79 -12.27
C ALA A 185 -8.61 -13.04 -13.11
N SER A 186 -8.68 -14.24 -12.49
CA SER A 186 -9.04 -15.47 -13.17
C SER A 186 -10.49 -15.49 -13.64
N GLU A 187 -11.42 -15.02 -12.81
CA GLU A 187 -12.84 -14.88 -13.13
C GLU A 187 -13.05 -13.98 -14.36
N TRP A 188 -12.44 -12.79 -14.38
CA TRP A 188 -12.54 -11.86 -15.50
C TRP A 188 -11.89 -12.41 -16.77
N TRP A 189 -10.74 -13.07 -16.65
CA TRP A 189 -10.11 -13.73 -17.79
C TRP A 189 -11.05 -14.77 -18.42
N LYS A 190 -11.63 -15.66 -17.60
CA LYS A 190 -12.57 -16.69 -18.08
C LYS A 190 -13.84 -16.10 -18.69
N ARG A 191 -14.35 -15.01 -18.12
CA ARG A 191 -15.60 -14.39 -18.56
C ARG A 191 -15.47 -13.68 -19.90
N TYR A 192 -14.32 -13.05 -20.15
CA TYR A 192 -14.17 -12.11 -21.27
C TYR A 192 -13.19 -12.54 -22.35
N LEU A 193 -12.29 -13.50 -22.08
CA LEU A 193 -11.20 -13.87 -23.00
C LEU A 193 -11.00 -15.37 -23.22
N ALA A 194 -11.55 -16.24 -22.37
CA ALA A 194 -11.56 -17.69 -22.58
C ALA A 194 -12.82 -18.10 -23.36
#